data_AF-A0A918FLV4-F1
#
_entry.id   AF-A0A918FLV4-F1
#
_cell.length_a   1.000
_cell.length_b   1.000
_cell.length_c   1.000
_cell.angle_alpha   90.00
_cell.angle_beta   90.00
_cell.angle_gamma   90.00
#
_symmetry.space_group_name_H-M   'P 1'
#
loop_
_entity.id
_entity.type
_entity.pdbx_description
1 polymer ?
#
loop_
_entity_poly.entity_id
_entity_poly.type
_entity_poly.pdbx_seq_one_letter_code
_entity_poly.pdbx_strand_id
1 'polypeptide(L)'
;MDDNCHVRLGGYPGGFRETLGVRTDELFPLLPGETRQLTGQVPQDATATLWSERIRLTSAEAIASYADGPLAGVPAVTRNAHGTGTAWYLATRPDPATLGVLLARIRDEAGVRPVLATAPDGIEAVRRSGTDADYLFLIDHSGAGGELPAHGVELLTGKSVHGSVTVPARGVAVVRETR
;
A
#
# COMPACT_ATOMS: atom_id res chain seq x y z
N MET A 1 10.35 -0.96 -20.32
CA MET A 1 11.22 -0.64 -21.47
C MET A 1 12.65 -1.07 -21.14
N ASP A 2 13.60 -0.95 -22.05
CA ASP A 2 15.02 -0.97 -21.68
C ASP A 2 15.49 0.45 -21.29
N ASP A 3 16.78 0.59 -20.94
CA ASP A 3 17.36 1.87 -20.52
C ASP A 3 17.38 2.93 -21.64
N ASN A 4 17.12 2.49 -22.88
CA ASN A 4 17.04 3.33 -24.08
C ASN A 4 15.58 3.57 -24.52
N CYS A 5 14.60 3.29 -23.67
CA CYS A 5 13.17 3.44 -23.95
C CYS A 5 12.63 2.54 -25.08
N HIS A 6 13.25 1.40 -25.36
CA HIS A 6 12.68 0.41 -26.27
C HIS A 6 11.69 -0.52 -25.57
N VAL A 7 10.65 -0.92 -26.30
CA VAL A 7 9.71 -1.96 -25.87
C VAL A 7 10.45 -3.29 -25.76
N ARG A 8 10.32 -3.95 -24.60
CA ARG A 8 10.78 -5.34 -24.45
C ARG A 8 9.79 -6.25 -25.17
N LEU A 9 10.24 -6.86 -26.26
CA LEU A 9 9.44 -7.79 -27.05
C LEU A 9 9.09 -9.06 -26.23
N GLY A 10 8.07 -9.80 -26.69
CA GLY A 10 7.58 -11.02 -26.03
C GLY A 10 6.31 -10.83 -25.19
N GLY A 11 5.84 -9.61 -25.04
CA GLY A 11 4.59 -9.28 -24.34
C GLY A 11 4.85 -8.63 -22.99
N TYR A 12 3.91 -7.80 -22.55
CA TYR A 12 4.00 -7.06 -21.31
C TYR A 12 3.63 -7.94 -20.10
N PRO A 13 4.14 -7.67 -18.89
CA PRO A 13 5.05 -6.57 -18.50
C PRO A 13 6.55 -6.87 -18.75
N GLY A 14 6.88 -7.56 -19.86
CA GLY A 14 8.25 -7.71 -20.33
C GLY A 14 9.08 -8.62 -19.42
N GLY A 15 10.13 -8.06 -18.81
CA GLY A 15 11.05 -8.79 -17.94
C GLY A 15 10.41 -9.32 -16.66
N PHE A 16 9.26 -8.79 -16.26
CA PHE A 16 8.58 -9.16 -15.02
C PHE A 16 7.50 -10.24 -15.20
N ARG A 17 7.29 -10.77 -16.41
CA ARG A 17 6.22 -11.73 -16.72
C ARG A 17 6.25 -12.97 -15.82
N GLU A 18 7.43 -13.58 -15.66
CA GLU A 18 7.59 -14.80 -14.86
C GLU A 18 7.42 -14.52 -13.36
N THR A 19 7.95 -13.39 -12.88
CA THR A 19 7.82 -12.98 -11.48
C THR A 19 6.38 -12.62 -11.13
N LEU A 20 5.68 -11.89 -11.99
CA LEU A 20 4.30 -11.45 -11.76
C LEU A 20 3.28 -12.53 -12.12
N GLY A 21 3.65 -13.54 -12.90
CA GLY A 21 2.76 -14.62 -13.33
C GLY A 21 1.62 -14.15 -14.23
N VAL A 22 1.76 -13.00 -14.90
CA VAL A 22 0.75 -12.41 -15.78
C VAL A 22 1.33 -11.98 -17.12
N ARG A 23 0.45 -11.92 -18.12
CA ARG A 23 0.72 -11.28 -19.41
C ARG A 23 -0.37 -10.27 -19.70
N THR A 24 0.01 -9.02 -19.96
CA THR A 24 -0.93 -7.97 -20.39
C THR A 24 -0.89 -7.82 -21.90
N ASP A 25 -2.07 -7.76 -22.49
CA ASP A 25 -2.23 -7.58 -23.93
C ASP A 25 -2.43 -6.11 -24.28
N GLU A 26 -3.20 -5.40 -23.46
CA GLU A 26 -3.75 -4.10 -23.81
C GLU A 26 -4.19 -3.33 -22.56
N LEU A 27 -3.93 -2.02 -22.59
CA LEU A 27 -4.34 -1.08 -21.56
C LEU A 27 -5.59 -0.32 -22.04
N PHE A 28 -6.58 -0.24 -21.17
CA PHE A 28 -7.89 0.35 -21.39
C PHE A 28 -8.06 1.55 -20.44
N PRO A 29 -7.81 2.79 -20.91
CA PRO A 29 -7.99 3.97 -20.08
C PRO A 29 -9.47 4.15 -19.71
N LEU A 30 -9.71 4.66 -18.50
CA LEU A 30 -11.03 5.08 -18.04
C LEU A 30 -11.10 6.61 -18.10
N LEU A 31 -12.20 7.15 -18.61
CA LEU A 31 -12.39 8.60 -18.66
C LEU A 31 -12.51 9.17 -17.24
N PRO A 32 -12.26 10.48 -17.05
CA PRO A 32 -12.49 11.13 -15.76
C PRO A 32 -13.92 10.90 -15.26
N GLY A 33 -14.04 10.40 -14.03
CA GLY A 33 -15.32 10.06 -13.40
C GLY A 33 -15.85 8.65 -13.72
N GLU A 34 -15.25 7.92 -14.68
CA GLU A 34 -15.60 6.53 -14.92
C GLU A 34 -15.01 5.61 -13.85
N THR A 35 -15.84 4.65 -13.46
CA THR A 35 -15.50 3.61 -12.49
C THR A 35 -15.82 2.23 -13.08
N ARG A 36 -15.11 1.22 -12.59
CA ARG A 36 -15.44 -0.20 -12.82
C ARG A 36 -15.58 -0.90 -11.48
N GLN A 37 -16.58 -1.75 -11.37
CA GLN A 37 -16.78 -2.56 -10.17
C GLN A 37 -15.73 -3.67 -10.13
N LEU A 38 -15.22 -3.97 -8.94
CA LEU A 38 -14.36 -5.11 -8.69
C LEU A 38 -15.11 -6.18 -7.89
N THR A 39 -14.78 -7.44 -8.11
CA THR A 39 -15.32 -8.58 -7.38
C THR A 39 -14.21 -9.56 -7.00
N GLY A 40 -14.45 -10.42 -6.00
CA GLY A 40 -13.49 -11.37 -5.49
C GLY A 40 -13.11 -11.10 -4.03
N GLN A 41 -11.84 -11.26 -3.69
CA GLN A 41 -11.31 -11.04 -2.35
C GLN A 41 -10.99 -9.55 -2.09
N VAL A 42 -11.99 -8.70 -2.30
CA VAL A 42 -11.98 -7.25 -2.10
C VAL A 42 -13.33 -6.83 -1.45
N PRO A 43 -13.46 -5.61 -0.91
CA PRO A 43 -14.75 -5.11 -0.42
C PRO A 43 -15.87 -5.24 -1.47
N GLN A 44 -17.12 -5.41 -1.01
CA GLN A 44 -18.26 -5.66 -1.91
C GLN A 44 -18.56 -4.49 -2.87
N ASP A 45 -18.29 -3.27 -2.43
CA ASP A 45 -18.44 -2.01 -3.16
C ASP A 45 -17.13 -1.53 -3.79
N ALA A 46 -16.11 -2.39 -3.87
CA ALA A 46 -14.81 -2.07 -4.43
C ALA A 46 -14.94 -1.56 -5.88
N THR A 47 -14.27 -0.44 -6.15
CA THR A 47 -14.25 0.16 -7.49
C THR A 47 -12.83 0.42 -7.96
N ALA A 48 -12.69 0.64 -9.26
CA ALA A 48 -11.43 0.99 -9.89
C ALA A 48 -11.59 2.16 -10.86
N THR A 49 -10.52 2.95 -11.04
CA THR A 49 -10.51 4.19 -11.83
C THR A 49 -9.24 4.31 -12.67
N LEU A 50 -9.15 5.38 -13.48
CA LEU A 50 -7.99 5.82 -14.28
C LEU A 50 -7.60 4.89 -15.43
N TRP A 51 -7.38 3.61 -15.19
CA TRP A 51 -7.11 2.63 -16.23
C TRP A 51 -7.55 1.24 -15.81
N SER A 52 -7.68 0.36 -16.79
CA SER A 52 -7.86 -1.08 -16.63
C SER A 52 -6.96 -1.79 -17.63
N GLU A 53 -6.63 -3.06 -17.39
CA GLU A 53 -5.76 -3.82 -18.28
C GLU A 53 -6.36 -5.17 -18.56
N ARG A 54 -6.28 -5.60 -19.82
CA ARG A 54 -6.61 -6.97 -20.18
C ARG A 54 -5.41 -7.85 -19.92
N ILE A 55 -5.46 -8.58 -18.81
CA ILE A 55 -4.41 -9.53 -18.43
C ILE A 55 -4.86 -10.98 -18.56
N ARG A 56 -3.91 -11.85 -18.88
CA ARG A 56 -4.03 -13.31 -18.77
C ARG A 56 -3.10 -13.81 -17.68
N LEU A 57 -3.60 -14.74 -16.87
CA LEU A 57 -2.81 -15.43 -15.87
C LEU A 57 -1.92 -16.48 -16.55
N THR A 58 -0.74 -16.69 -16.00
CA THR A 58 0.17 -17.79 -16.37
C THR A 58 0.43 -18.68 -15.16
N SER A 59 1.04 -18.13 -14.11
CA SER A 59 1.21 -18.80 -12.81
C SER A 59 0.52 -18.09 -11.65
N ALA A 60 0.09 -16.84 -11.85
CA ALA A 60 -0.59 -16.05 -10.82
C ALA A 60 -2.02 -16.53 -10.58
N GLU A 61 -2.52 -16.28 -9.38
CA GLU A 61 -3.92 -16.43 -8.99
C GLU A 61 -4.63 -15.07 -9.03
N ALA A 62 -5.92 -15.06 -9.38
CA ALA A 62 -6.75 -13.87 -9.31
C ALA A 62 -7.22 -13.64 -7.87
N ILE A 63 -6.94 -12.47 -7.33
CA ILE A 63 -7.46 -11.99 -6.05
C ILE A 63 -8.76 -11.22 -6.27
N ALA A 64 -8.80 -10.39 -7.32
CA ALA A 64 -9.99 -9.70 -7.76
C ALA A 64 -10.07 -9.64 -9.29
N SER A 65 -11.28 -9.52 -9.82
CA SER A 65 -11.58 -9.36 -11.24
C SER A 65 -12.50 -8.16 -11.45
N TYR A 66 -12.52 -7.61 -12.67
CA TYR A 66 -13.55 -6.64 -13.04
C TYR A 66 -14.92 -7.33 -13.05
N ALA A 67 -15.90 -6.73 -12.39
CA ALA A 67 -17.26 -7.25 -12.32
C ALA A 67 -18.11 -6.77 -13.52
N ASP A 68 -17.72 -5.67 -14.16
CA ASP A 68 -18.47 -5.03 -15.23
C ASP A 68 -17.58 -4.46 -16.35
N GLY A 69 -18.25 -3.94 -17.38
CA GLY A 69 -17.61 -3.32 -18.54
C GLY A 69 -16.96 -4.31 -19.52
N PRO A 70 -16.14 -3.81 -20.46
CA PRO A 70 -15.54 -4.62 -21.52
C PRO A 70 -14.60 -5.73 -21.05
N LEU A 71 -14.12 -5.64 -19.80
CA LEU A 71 -13.19 -6.58 -19.19
C LEU A 71 -13.85 -7.42 -18.09
N ALA A 72 -15.18 -7.48 -18.03
CA ALA A 72 -15.88 -8.29 -17.03
C ALA A 72 -15.35 -9.74 -16.98
N GLY A 73 -15.02 -10.21 -15.78
CA GLY A 73 -14.41 -11.52 -15.52
C GLY A 73 -12.88 -11.57 -15.68
N VAL A 74 -12.25 -10.56 -16.28
CA VAL A 74 -10.79 -10.48 -16.42
C VAL A 74 -10.17 -10.11 -15.06
N PRO A 75 -9.05 -10.73 -14.64
CA PRO A 75 -8.39 -10.39 -13.39
C PRO A 75 -7.92 -8.94 -13.34
N ALA A 76 -8.14 -8.28 -12.20
CA ALA A 76 -7.77 -6.89 -11.93
C ALA A 76 -6.70 -6.77 -10.84
N VAL A 77 -6.66 -7.74 -9.92
CA VAL A 77 -5.61 -7.87 -8.88
C VAL A 77 -5.17 -9.31 -8.84
N THR A 78 -3.86 -9.55 -8.89
CA THR A 78 -3.29 -10.90 -8.93
C THR A 78 -2.15 -11.05 -7.95
N ARG A 79 -1.88 -12.31 -7.58
CA ARG A 79 -0.85 -12.71 -6.64
C ARG A 79 -0.09 -13.90 -7.25
N ASN A 80 1.24 -13.91 -7.15
CA ASN A 80 2.07 -14.98 -7.68
C ASN A 80 3.15 -15.37 -6.68
N ALA A 81 3.21 -16.64 -6.31
CA ALA A 81 4.36 -17.17 -5.58
C ALA A 81 5.53 -17.33 -6.54
N HIS A 82 6.69 -16.78 -6.21
CA HIS A 82 7.88 -16.82 -7.07
C HIS A 82 9.15 -16.92 -6.23
N GLY A 83 9.90 -18.01 -6.40
CA GLY A 83 11.03 -18.33 -5.52
C GLY A 83 10.56 -18.48 -4.06
N THR A 84 11.19 -17.74 -3.15
CA THR A 84 10.80 -17.68 -1.73
C THR A 84 9.87 -16.52 -1.39
N GLY A 85 9.42 -15.76 -2.41
CA GLY A 85 8.64 -14.54 -2.24
C GLY A 85 7.26 -14.60 -2.90
N THR A 86 6.54 -13.49 -2.80
CA THR A 86 5.24 -13.29 -3.44
C THR A 86 5.25 -11.95 -4.17
N ALA A 87 4.77 -11.96 -5.41
CA ALA A 87 4.58 -10.75 -6.21
C ALA A 87 3.09 -10.45 -6.36
N TRP A 88 2.72 -9.18 -6.20
CA TRP A 88 1.36 -8.69 -6.38
C TRP A 88 1.33 -7.76 -7.60
N TYR A 89 0.27 -7.87 -8.41
CA TYR A 89 0.06 -7.02 -9.58
C TYR A 89 -1.36 -6.45 -9.57
N LEU A 90 -1.46 -5.12 -9.67
CA LEU A 90 -2.70 -4.38 -9.80
C LEU A 90 -2.81 -3.90 -11.24
N ALA A 91 -3.77 -4.46 -11.98
CA ALA A 91 -4.02 -4.17 -13.39
C ALA A 91 -4.91 -2.92 -13.58
N THR A 92 -5.08 -2.12 -12.52
CA THR A 92 -5.97 -0.97 -12.43
C THR A 92 -5.60 -0.14 -11.20
N ARG A 93 -6.29 0.99 -10.97
CA ARG A 93 -6.23 1.74 -9.72
C ARG A 93 -7.49 1.51 -8.89
N PRO A 94 -7.44 0.65 -7.85
CA PRO A 94 -8.55 0.52 -6.90
C PRO A 94 -8.83 1.84 -6.20
N ASP A 95 -10.06 2.00 -5.71
CA ASP A 95 -10.41 3.08 -4.81
C ASP A 95 -9.56 3.04 -3.52
N PRO A 96 -9.40 4.16 -2.80
CA PRO A 96 -8.53 4.23 -1.63
C PRO A 96 -8.86 3.21 -0.52
N ALA A 97 -10.14 2.89 -0.30
CA ALA A 97 -10.54 1.93 0.74
C ALA A 97 -10.12 0.51 0.34
N THR A 98 -10.39 0.12 -0.91
CA THR A 98 -9.95 -1.17 -1.46
C THR A 98 -8.42 -1.28 -1.47
N LEU A 99 -7.71 -0.23 -1.88
CA LEU A 99 -6.25 -0.21 -1.86
C LEU A 99 -5.70 -0.36 -0.44
N GLY A 100 -6.33 0.28 0.56
CA GLY A 100 -5.97 0.14 1.97
C GLY A 100 -6.08 -1.30 2.47
N VAL A 101 -7.18 -1.99 2.14
CA VAL A 101 -7.40 -3.41 2.48
C VAL A 101 -6.34 -4.30 1.81
N LEU A 102 -6.04 -4.07 0.53
CA LEU A 102 -5.02 -4.82 -0.20
C LEU A 102 -3.63 -4.62 0.40
N LEU A 103 -3.24 -3.38 0.71
CA LEU A 103 -1.95 -3.07 1.34
C LEU A 103 -1.83 -3.65 2.75
N ALA A 104 -2.90 -3.64 3.53
CA ALA A 104 -2.93 -4.29 4.84
C ALA A 104 -2.66 -5.79 4.72
N ARG A 105 -3.32 -6.46 3.77
CA ARG A 105 -3.06 -7.89 3.48
C ARG A 105 -1.63 -8.15 3.02
N ILE A 106 -1.11 -7.36 2.08
CA ILE A 106 0.27 -7.48 1.58
C ILE A 106 1.27 -7.32 2.73
N ARG A 107 1.08 -6.32 3.60
CA ARG A 107 1.91 -6.08 4.77
C ARG A 107 1.90 -7.29 5.72
N ASP A 108 0.71 -7.81 6.02
CA ASP A 108 0.54 -8.93 6.95
C ASP A 108 1.19 -10.21 6.42
N GLU A 109 0.99 -10.52 5.13
CA GLU A 109 1.64 -11.65 4.44
C GLU A 109 3.17 -11.50 4.39
N ALA A 110 3.68 -10.27 4.24
CA ALA A 110 5.11 -9.99 4.24
C ALA A 110 5.74 -9.96 5.65
N GLY A 111 4.95 -10.10 6.72
CA GLY A 111 5.45 -10.01 8.09
C GLY A 111 5.87 -8.60 8.51
N VAL A 112 5.50 -7.57 7.75
CA VAL A 112 5.79 -6.18 8.06
C VAL A 112 4.88 -5.71 9.19
N ARG A 113 5.39 -4.90 10.12
CA ARG A 113 4.63 -4.36 11.25
C ARG A 113 4.63 -2.84 11.18
N PRO A 114 3.51 -2.19 11.52
CA PRO A 114 3.49 -0.73 11.64
C PRO A 114 4.36 -0.28 12.81
N VAL A 115 4.82 0.97 12.76
CA VAL A 115 5.65 1.58 13.81
C VAL A 115 4.92 1.61 15.16
N LEU A 116 3.61 1.88 15.12
CA LEU A 116 2.67 1.81 16.23
C LEU A 116 1.53 0.86 15.87
N ALA A 117 1.04 0.10 16.85
CA ALA A 117 -0.11 -0.80 16.63
C ALA A 117 -1.39 -0.03 16.26
N THR A 118 -1.55 1.17 16.81
CA THR A 118 -2.68 2.06 16.54
C THR A 118 -2.17 3.51 16.52
N ALA A 119 -2.62 4.28 15.54
CA ALA A 119 -2.46 5.72 15.47
C ALA A 119 -3.79 6.33 15.00
N PRO A 120 -4.20 7.50 15.53
CA PRO A 120 -5.34 8.23 14.98
C PRO A 120 -5.16 8.55 13.49
N ASP A 121 -6.26 8.60 12.75
CA ASP A 121 -6.23 8.95 11.33
C ASP A 121 -5.55 10.31 11.09
N GLY A 122 -4.66 10.35 10.11
CA GLY A 122 -3.88 11.54 9.77
C GLY A 122 -2.67 11.81 10.66
N ILE A 123 -2.40 10.97 11.69
CA ILE A 123 -1.13 11.00 12.41
C ILE A 123 -0.16 9.99 11.79
N GLU A 124 0.93 10.50 11.24
CA GLU A 124 2.03 9.71 10.72
C GLU A 124 3.01 9.36 11.85
N ALA A 125 3.41 8.09 11.93
CA ALA A 125 4.42 7.60 12.87
C ALA A 125 5.63 7.03 12.13
N VAL A 126 6.81 7.60 12.37
CA VAL A 126 8.07 7.17 11.75
C VAL A 126 9.10 6.90 12.84
N ARG A 127 9.75 5.73 12.79
CA ARG A 127 10.86 5.40 13.70
C ARG A 127 12.19 5.42 12.94
N ARG A 128 13.13 6.22 13.43
CA ARG A 128 14.52 6.24 12.97
C ARG A 128 15.41 5.64 14.03
N SER A 129 16.24 4.68 13.64
CA SER A 129 17.15 4.00 14.56
C SER A 129 18.56 4.56 14.45
N GLY A 130 19.11 5.01 15.57
CA GLY A 130 20.52 5.39 15.73
C GLY A 130 21.34 4.30 16.40
N THR A 131 22.61 4.62 16.70
CA THR A 131 23.50 3.76 17.47
C THR A 131 23.01 3.58 18.90
N ASP A 132 22.63 4.69 19.56
CA ASP A 132 22.38 4.72 21.01
C ASP A 132 20.90 4.80 21.39
N ALA A 133 20.02 5.08 20.43
CA ALA A 133 18.59 5.25 20.68
C ALA A 133 17.77 5.12 19.39
N ASP A 134 16.48 4.88 19.56
CA ASP A 134 15.47 5.01 18.52
C ASP A 134 14.71 6.35 18.70
N TYR A 135 14.24 6.91 17.60
CA TYR A 135 13.56 8.20 17.58
C TYR A 135 12.20 8.03 16.89
N LEU A 136 11.12 8.19 17.66
CA LEU A 136 9.75 8.14 17.19
C LEU A 136 9.28 9.56 16.85
N PHE A 137 9.04 9.81 15.56
CA PHE A 137 8.44 11.04 15.04
C PHE A 137 6.95 10.82 14.86
N LEU A 138 6.15 11.69 15.45
CA LEU A 138 4.69 11.71 15.33
C LEU A 138 4.27 13.04 14.73
N ILE A 139 3.60 13.02 13.58
CA ILE A 139 3.27 14.22 12.80
C ILE A 139 1.77 14.23 12.53
N ASP A 140 1.06 15.26 12.97
CA ASP A 140 -0.37 15.41 12.72
C ASP A 140 -0.65 16.18 11.41
N HIS A 141 -1.10 15.45 10.39
CA HIS A 141 -1.55 16.00 9.11
C HIS A 141 -3.05 16.35 9.09
N SER A 142 -3.83 15.86 10.06
CA SER A 142 -5.28 16.08 10.17
C SER A 142 -5.62 17.44 10.80
N GLY A 143 -4.83 17.87 11.78
CA GLY A 143 -5.13 19.01 12.64
C GLY A 143 -6.01 18.68 13.85
N ALA A 144 -6.29 17.40 14.11
CA ALA A 144 -7.04 16.98 15.30
C ALA A 144 -6.15 16.83 16.54
N GLY A 145 -4.84 16.64 16.35
CA GLY A 145 -3.94 16.18 17.41
C GLY A 145 -4.31 14.77 17.91
N GLY A 146 -3.63 14.32 18.95
CA GLY A 146 -3.92 13.02 19.54
C GLY A 146 -2.98 12.64 20.67
N GLU A 147 -3.29 11.52 21.31
CA GLU A 147 -2.45 10.89 22.31
C GLU A 147 -2.02 9.52 21.80
N LEU A 148 -0.71 9.26 21.76
CA LEU A 148 -0.14 8.05 21.16
C LEU A 148 0.82 7.36 22.11
N PRO A 149 0.93 6.02 22.04
CA PRO A 149 1.80 5.28 22.92
C PRO A 149 3.28 5.60 22.64
N ALA A 150 4.02 5.94 23.70
CA ALA A 150 5.44 6.24 23.63
C ALA A 150 6.11 6.14 25.00
N HIS A 151 7.41 5.88 25.02
CA HIS A 151 8.21 5.82 26.25
C HIS A 151 9.59 6.44 26.01
N GLY A 152 10.04 7.32 26.91
CA GLY A 152 11.37 7.93 26.80
C GLY A 152 11.35 9.42 27.09
N VAL A 153 12.02 10.22 26.27
CA VAL A 153 12.07 11.69 26.43
C VAL A 153 11.52 12.36 25.18
N GLU A 154 10.51 13.20 25.35
CA GLU A 154 10.01 14.06 24.28
C GLU A 154 10.99 15.24 24.11
N LEU A 155 11.59 15.33 22.92
CA LEU A 155 12.75 16.17 22.67
C LEU A 155 12.43 17.65 22.48
N LEU A 156 11.20 18.02 22.13
CA LEU A 156 10.82 19.42 21.93
C LEU A 156 10.51 20.14 23.26
N THR A 157 10.07 19.40 24.27
CA THR A 157 9.69 19.90 25.60
C THR A 157 10.67 19.45 26.69
N GLY A 158 11.51 18.45 26.43
CA GLY A 158 12.43 17.85 27.38
C GLY A 158 11.76 16.98 28.46
N LYS A 159 10.46 16.69 28.33
CA LYS A 159 9.69 15.94 29.33
C LYS A 159 9.88 14.44 29.19
N SER A 160 9.95 13.74 30.32
CA SER A 160 9.87 12.28 30.33
C SER A 160 8.46 11.82 29.98
N VAL A 161 8.37 10.78 29.16
CA VAL A 161 7.14 10.19 28.62
C VAL A 161 7.02 8.76 29.14
N HIS A 162 5.90 8.44 29.78
CA HIS A 162 5.62 7.13 30.34
C HIS A 162 4.24 6.64 29.90
N GLY A 163 4.19 5.89 28.80
CA GLY A 163 2.97 5.29 28.29
C GLY A 163 2.41 6.04 27.10
N SER A 164 2.32 7.37 27.16
CA SER A 164 1.74 8.17 26.07
C SER A 164 2.37 9.55 25.92
N VAL A 165 2.39 10.05 24.68
CA VAL A 165 2.78 11.42 24.33
C VAL A 165 1.64 12.12 23.58
N THR A 166 1.41 13.39 23.90
CA THR A 166 0.44 14.23 23.19
C THR A 166 1.09 14.84 21.94
N VAL A 167 0.45 14.65 20.79
CA VAL A 167 0.72 15.38 19.55
C VAL A 167 -0.28 16.53 19.45
N PRO A 168 0.18 17.79 19.47
CA PRO A 168 -0.72 18.92 19.28
C PRO A 168 -1.38 18.90 17.90
N ALA A 169 -2.54 19.54 17.77
CA ALA A 169 -3.18 19.79 16.49
C ALA A 169 -2.21 20.50 15.52
N ARG A 170 -2.03 19.94 14.31
CA ARG A 170 -1.04 20.39 13.30
C ARG A 170 0.40 20.40 13.83
N GLY A 171 0.66 19.65 14.89
CA GLY A 171 1.92 19.62 15.60
C GLY A 171 2.76 18.38 15.30
N VAL A 172 3.92 18.35 15.97
CA VAL A 172 4.87 17.25 15.93
C VAL A 172 5.27 16.93 17.37
N ALA A 173 5.46 15.64 17.67
CA ALA A 173 6.17 15.17 18.86
C ALA A 173 7.34 14.29 18.41
N VAL A 174 8.49 14.40 19.09
CA VAL A 174 9.66 13.55 18.81
C VAL A 174 10.11 12.90 20.10
N VAL A 175 9.97 11.58 20.21
CA VAL A 175 10.34 10.83 21.41
C VAL A 175 11.63 10.05 21.17
N ARG A 176 12.65 10.30 21.99
CA ARG A 176 13.84 9.46 22.07
C ARG A 176 13.54 8.27 22.97
N GLU A 177 13.54 7.08 22.40
CA GLU A 177 13.31 5.80 23.06
C GLU A 177 14.68 5.14 23.32
N THR A 178 15.02 4.94 24.59
CA THR A 178 16.21 4.15 24.96
C THR A 178 15.93 2.67 24.70
N ARG A 179 16.88 1.98 24.07
CA ARG A 179 16.80 0.52 23.88
C ARG A 179 16.95 -0.25 25.17
#